data_AF-A0A7Y3NSC5-F1
#
_entry.id   AF-A0A7Y3NSC5-F1
#
_cell.length_a   1.000
_cell.length_b   1.000
_cell.length_c   1.000
_cell.angle_alpha   90.00
_cell.angle_beta   90.00
_cell.angle_gamma   90.00
#
_symmetry.space_group_name_H-M   'P 1'
#
loop_
_entity.id
_entity.type
_entity.pdbx_description
1 polymer ?
#
loop_
_entity_poly.entity_id
_entity_poly.type
_entity_poly.pdbx_seq_one_letter_code
_entity_poly.pdbx_strand_id
1 'polypeptide(L)' 'MLNLLFWVFVLILGLSFFGISIKAIVESPVAQANFAYLLHLLSLLWQWVLIHIQHL' A
#
# COMPACT_ATOMS: atom_id res chain seq x y z
N MET A 1 -20.95 -4.82 -2.67
CA MET A 1 -20.38 -4.24 -1.43
C MET A 1 -20.29 -5.26 -0.30
N LEU A 2 -21.39 -5.88 0.12
CA LEU A 2 -21.41 -6.88 1.20
C LEU A 2 -20.46 -8.06 0.98
N ASN A 3 -20.40 -8.56 -0.26
CA ASN A 3 -19.55 -9.70 -0.61
C ASN A 3 -18.05 -9.38 -0.45
N LEU A 4 -17.65 -8.15 -0.77
CA LEU A 4 -16.25 -7.71 -0.68
C LEU A 4 -15.82 -7.57 0.78
N LEU A 5 -16.71 -7.03 1.63
CA LEU A 5 -16.54 -6.99 3.09
C LEU A 5 -16.42 -8.39 3.70
N PHE A 6 -17.24 -9.34 3.25
CA PHE A 6 -17.16 -10.74 3.68
C PHE A 6 -15.80 -11.35 3.32
N TRP A 7 -15.33 -11.19 2.09
CA TRP A 7 -14.02 -11.70 1.67
C TRP A 7 -12.86 -11.06 2.44
N VAL A 8 -12.92 -9.76 2.71
CA VAL A 8 -11.91 -9.07 3.54
C VAL A 8 -11.89 -9.65 4.95
N PHE A 9 -13.07 -9.90 5.54
CA PHE A 9 -13.17 -10.49 6.87
C PHE A 9 -12.61 -11.93 6.92
N VAL A 10 -12.95 -12.76 5.92
CA VAL A 10 -12.40 -14.12 5.78
C VAL A 10 -10.88 -14.10 5.63
N LEU A 11 -10.33 -13.16 4.86
CA LEU A 11 -8.88 -13.01 4.69
C LEU A 11 -8.18 -12.62 5.99
N ILE A 12 -8.76 -11.67 6.75
CA ILE A 12 -8.23 -11.26 8.06
C ILE A 12 -8.26 -12.44 9.04
N LEU A 13 -9.36 -13.19 9.08
CA LEU A 13 -9.47 -14.39 9.94
C LEU A 13 -8.49 -15.48 9.53
N GLY A 14 -8.31 -15.72 8.23
CA GLY A 14 -7.32 -16.67 7.72
C GLY A 14 -5.90 -16.29 8.14
N LEU A 15 -5.50 -15.04 7.94
CA LEU A 15 -4.20 -14.54 8.38
C LEU A 15 -4.01 -14.68 9.90
N SER A 16 -5.04 -14.41 10.70
CA SER A 16 -5.04 -14.59 12.15
C SER A 16 -4.85 -16.06 12.56
N PHE A 17 -5.54 -17.00 11.90
CA PHE A 17 -5.40 -18.44 12.14
C PHE A 17 -3.98 -18.94 11.88
N PHE A 18 -3.32 -18.44 10.83
CA PHE A 18 -1.93 -18.77 10.53
C PHE A 18 -0.91 -18.04 11.44
N GLY A 19 -1.37 -17.24 12.40
CA GLY A 19 -0.50 -16.43 13.27
C GLY A 19 0.23 -15.32 12.52
N ILE A 20 -0.20 -14.99 11.30
CA ILE A 20 0.41 -13.96 10.48
C ILE A 20 -0.09 -12.62 10.98
N SER A 21 0.79 -11.94 11.71
CA SER A 21 0.59 -10.56 12.13
C SER A 21 0.53 -9.65 10.89
N ILE A 22 -0.60 -8.95 10.70
CA ILE A 22 -0.73 -7.91 9.66
C ILE A 22 0.37 -6.86 9.84
N LYS A 23 0.73 -6.55 11.09
CA LYS A 23 1.85 -5.67 11.41
C LYS A 23 3.17 -6.21 10.86
N ALA A 24 3.43 -7.51 10.97
CA ALA A 24 4.63 -8.14 10.43
C ALA A 24 4.67 -8.13 8.90
N ILE A 25 3.52 -8.22 8.22
CA ILE A 25 3.44 -8.07 6.76
C ILE A 25 3.84 -6.65 6.36
N VAL A 26 3.25 -5.64 7.02
CA VAL A 26 3.51 -4.21 6.72
C VAL A 26 4.93 -3.81 7.09
N GLU A 27 5.47 -4.32 8.20
CA GLU A 27 6.84 -4.08 8.65
C GLU A 27 7.88 -4.94 7.91
N SER A 28 7.45 -5.84 7.02
CA SER A 28 8.39 -6.66 6.27
C SER A 28 9.29 -5.78 5.38
N PRO A 29 10.58 -6.10 5.26
CA PRO A 29 11.51 -5.31 4.44
C PRO A 29 11.07 -5.23 2.98
N VAL A 30 10.39 -6.27 2.48
CA VAL A 30 9.82 -6.32 1.13
C VAL A 30 8.64 -5.34 0.99
N ALA A 31 7.70 -5.33 1.95
CA ALA A 31 6.58 -4.41 1.92
C ALA A 31 7.06 -2.95 2.04
N GLN A 32 7.98 -2.68 2.98
CA GLN A 32 8.55 -1.34 3.14
C GLN A 32 9.27 -0.86 1.86
N ALA A 33 10.03 -1.73 1.18
CA ALA A 33 10.68 -1.39 -0.09
C ALA A 33 9.67 -1.04 -1.19
N ASN A 34 8.58 -1.80 -1.31
CA ASN A 34 7.53 -1.54 -2.29
C ASN A 34 6.77 -0.24 -1.99
N PHE A 35 6.45 0.02 -0.72
CA PHE A 35 5.82 1.27 -0.30
C PHE A 35 6.74 2.48 -0.52
N ALA A 36 8.04 2.35 -0.22
CA ALA A 36 9.02 3.40 -0.49
C ALA A 36 9.13 3.70 -1.99
N TYR A 37 9.12 2.68 -2.85
CA TYR A 37 9.12 2.84 -4.30
C TYR A 37 7.86 3.57 -4.81
N LEU A 38 6.68 3.19 -4.30
CA LEU A 38 5.42 3.88 -4.61
C LEU A 38 5.45 5.36 -4.21
N LEU A 39 5.96 5.68 -3.01
CA LEU A 39 6.13 7.05 -2.56
C LEU A 39 7.12 7.84 -3.43
N HIS A 40 8.20 7.20 -3.88
CA HIS A 40 9.17 7.80 -4.77
C HIS A 40 8.58 8.11 -6.16
N LEU A 41 7.76 7.21 -6.71
CA LEU A 41 7.04 7.48 -7.96
C LEU A 41 6.06 8.63 -7.81
N LEU A 42 5.37 8.70 -6.66
CA LEU A 42 4.41 9.77 -6.39
C LEU A 42 5.10 11.13 -6.24
N SER A 43 6.25 11.19 -5.57
CA SER A 43 7.02 12.44 -5.44
C SER A 43 7.55 12.91 -6.80
N LEU A 44 7.98 11.99 -7.66
CA LEU A 44 8.45 12.30 -9.01
C LEU A 44 7.31 12.82 -9.90
N LEU A 45 6.13 12.20 -9.82
CA LEU A 45 4.92 12.71 -10.47
C LEU A 45 4.54 14.10 -9.96
N TRP A 46 4.62 14.33 -8.66
CA TRP A 46 4.32 15.63 -8.07
C TRP A 46 5.28 16.72 -8.55
N GLN A 47 6.58 16.42 -8.61
CA GLN A 47 7.58 17.32 -9.17
C GLN A 47 7.32 17.62 -10.65
N TRP A 48 6.98 16.60 -11.44
CA TRP A 48 6.62 16.78 -12.86
C TRP A 48 5.41 17.71 -13.01
N VAL A 49 4.36 17.52 -12.21
CA VAL A 49 3.17 18.38 -12.20
C VAL A 49 3.54 19.82 -11.83
N LEU A 50 4.34 20.04 -10.79
CA LEU A 50 4.76 21.38 -10.38
C LEU A 50 5.56 22.09 -11.47
N ILE A 51 6.50 21.40 -12.13
CA ILE A 51 7.27 21.95 -13.25
C ILE A 51 6.34 22.33 -14.40
N HIS A 52 5.36 21.47 -14.71
CA HIS A 52 4.42 21.73 -15.80
C HIS A 52 3.51 22.94 -15.52
N ILE A 53 3.09 23.13 -14.27
CA ILE A 53 2.31 24.30 -13.84
C ILE A 53 3.14 25.59 -13.88
N GLN A 54 4.43 25.54 -13.50
CA GLN A 54 5.30 26.71 -13.53
C GLN A 54 5.65 27.20 -14.94
N HIS A 55 5.54 26.32 -15.94
CA HIS A 55 5.78 26.63 -17.35
C HIS A 55 4.53 27.09 -18.12
N LEU A 56 3.39 27.22 -17.44
CA LEU A 56 2.08 27.57 -17.99
C LEU A 56 1.72 29.02 -17.64
#